data_AF-A0AAU3UH56-F1
#
_entry.id   AF-A0AAU3UH56-F1
#
_cell.length_a   1.000
_cell.length_b   1.000
_cell.length_c   1.000
_cell.angle_alpha   90.00
_cell.angle_beta   90.00
_cell.angle_gamma   90.00
#
_symmetry.space_group_name_H-M   'P 1'
#
loop_
_entity.id
_entity.type
_entity.pdbx_description
1 polymer ?
#
loop_
_entity_poly.entity_id
_entity_poly.type
_entity_poly.pdbx_seq_one_letter_code
_entity_poly.pdbx_strand_id
1 'polypeptide(L)'
;MRDPVAATRWSAWRQEVFGDPYLVWHEGADFGELITLARADSTAVAEMLAVGLTVEDPLAADSIRALNDSGITLPKVEALLRDVVVTPADPAFLLAVAHALYASTGEDVWVGTTIGILAAAPFWSTRMDAARALAHFRPTTAVVSALAAAMSDPEYLVRYHAANTLIALAFPSGDRPEFPSGLQSDAGPEVWVDAADALTSICVQALREHRRDS
;
A
#
# COMPACT_ATOMS: atom_id res chain seq x y z
N MET A 1 21.92 -13.04 -7.09
CA MET A 1 22.08 -12.32 -8.38
C MET A 1 20.80 -12.56 -9.16
N ARG A 2 20.01 -11.51 -9.42
CA ARG A 2 18.71 -11.63 -10.10
C ARG A 2 18.92 -12.21 -11.51
N ASP A 3 18.04 -13.10 -11.95
CA ASP A 3 18.15 -13.75 -13.26
C ASP A 3 17.94 -12.72 -14.39
N PRO A 4 18.97 -12.44 -15.23
CA PRO A 4 18.87 -11.44 -16.30
C PRO A 4 17.83 -11.80 -17.36
N VAL A 5 17.57 -13.10 -17.57
CA VAL A 5 16.56 -13.57 -18.54
C VAL A 5 15.17 -13.28 -17.99
N ALA A 6 14.93 -13.60 -16.72
CA ALA A 6 13.68 -13.26 -16.03
C ALA A 6 13.42 -11.74 -16.04
N ALA A 7 14.44 -10.93 -15.74
CA ALA A 7 14.32 -9.47 -15.75
C ALA A 7 13.96 -8.92 -17.14
N THR A 8 14.58 -9.43 -18.19
CA THR A 8 14.29 -9.02 -19.58
C THR A 8 12.87 -9.42 -19.98
N ARG A 9 12.48 -10.67 -19.68
CA ARG A 9 11.14 -11.20 -19.98
C ARG A 9 10.06 -10.39 -19.25
N TRP A 10 10.24 -10.13 -17.97
CA TRP A 10 9.34 -9.30 -17.18
C TRP A 10 9.25 -7.87 -17.72
N SER A 11 10.40 -7.25 -18.05
CA SER A 11 10.45 -5.88 -18.57
C SER A 11 9.68 -5.72 -19.89
N ALA A 12 9.82 -6.68 -20.80
CA ALA A 12 9.09 -6.67 -22.07
C ALA A 12 7.58 -6.80 -21.83
N TRP A 13 7.17 -7.76 -20.99
CA TRP A 13 5.76 -7.99 -20.70
C TRP A 13 5.11 -6.82 -19.97
N ARG A 14 5.77 -6.23 -18.96
CA ARG A 14 5.21 -5.05 -18.27
C ARG A 14 5.02 -3.87 -19.20
N GLN A 15 5.92 -3.69 -20.18
CA GLN A 15 5.80 -2.61 -21.14
C GLN A 15 4.62 -2.83 -22.10
N GLU A 16 4.37 -4.08 -22.49
CA GLU A 16 3.22 -4.45 -23.30
C GLU A 16 1.90 -4.27 -22.56
N VAL A 17 1.82 -4.70 -21.29
CA VAL A 17 0.57 -4.72 -20.51
C VAL A 17 0.25 -3.37 -19.87
N PHE A 18 1.25 -2.68 -19.32
CA PHE A 18 1.04 -1.44 -18.54
C PHE A 18 1.52 -0.19 -19.28
N GLY A 19 2.20 -0.34 -20.43
CA GLY A 19 2.74 0.77 -21.20
C GLY A 19 4.10 1.25 -20.71
N ASP A 20 4.39 2.54 -20.95
CA ASP A 20 5.72 3.11 -20.70
C ASP A 20 6.09 3.07 -19.19
N PRO A 21 7.26 2.51 -18.81
CA PRO A 21 7.66 2.41 -17.40
C PRO A 21 7.73 3.75 -16.66
N TYR A 22 8.06 4.86 -17.33
CA TYR A 22 8.08 6.19 -16.73
C TYR A 22 6.67 6.68 -16.44
N LEU A 23 5.72 6.46 -17.36
CA LEU A 23 4.31 6.80 -17.11
C LEU A 23 3.71 5.94 -16.00
N VAL A 24 4.00 4.63 -15.99
CA VAL A 24 3.57 3.75 -14.90
C VAL A 24 4.10 4.21 -13.54
N TRP A 25 5.35 4.68 -13.48
CA TRP A 25 5.93 5.22 -12.26
C TRP A 25 5.32 6.58 -11.86
N HIS A 26 5.00 7.44 -12.81
CA HIS A 26 4.54 8.81 -12.55
C HIS A 26 3.02 8.91 -12.32
N GLU A 27 2.24 8.15 -13.06
CA GLU A 27 0.77 8.20 -13.09
C GLU A 27 0.13 7.00 -12.38
N GLY A 28 0.90 5.94 -12.14
CA GLY A 28 0.40 4.65 -11.67
C GLY A 28 0.09 3.70 -12.84
N ALA A 29 0.00 2.41 -12.52
CA ALA A 29 -0.36 1.39 -13.50
C ALA A 29 -1.87 1.39 -13.80
N ASP A 30 -2.24 1.32 -15.07
CA ASP A 30 -3.59 0.93 -15.49
C ASP A 30 -3.68 -0.60 -15.56
N PHE A 31 -4.59 -1.19 -14.78
CA PHE A 31 -4.77 -2.64 -14.70
C PHE A 31 -5.82 -3.19 -15.68
N GLY A 32 -6.42 -2.35 -16.54
CA GLY A 32 -7.48 -2.77 -17.47
C GLY A 32 -7.08 -3.89 -18.42
N GLU A 33 -5.88 -3.79 -19.03
CA GLU A 33 -5.36 -4.83 -19.92
C GLU A 33 -5.00 -6.10 -19.14
N LEU A 34 -4.36 -5.95 -17.97
CA LEU A 34 -4.06 -7.07 -17.07
C LEU A 34 -5.32 -7.88 -16.72
N ILE A 35 -6.42 -7.19 -16.37
CA ILE A 35 -7.71 -7.80 -16.04
C ILE A 35 -8.28 -8.54 -17.25
N THR A 36 -8.17 -7.97 -18.44
CA THR A 36 -8.62 -8.59 -19.70
C THR A 36 -7.84 -9.87 -19.98
N LEU A 37 -6.51 -9.82 -19.89
CA LEU A 37 -5.62 -10.97 -20.06
C LEU A 37 -5.89 -12.06 -19.03
N ALA A 38 -6.08 -11.70 -17.76
CA ALA A 38 -6.31 -12.68 -16.69
C ALA A 38 -7.66 -13.40 -16.84
N ARG A 39 -8.68 -12.75 -17.43
CA ARG A 39 -9.95 -13.40 -17.78
C ARG A 39 -9.82 -14.36 -18.94
N ALA A 40 -8.92 -14.08 -19.88
CA ALA A 40 -8.67 -14.93 -21.04
C ALA A 40 -7.79 -16.15 -20.67
N ASP A 41 -6.72 -15.92 -19.91
CA ASP A 41 -5.78 -16.96 -19.45
C ASP A 41 -5.12 -16.57 -18.12
N SER A 42 -5.76 -16.94 -17.02
CA SER A 42 -5.24 -16.71 -15.67
C SER A 42 -3.94 -17.46 -15.39
N THR A 43 -3.65 -18.55 -16.11
CA THR A 43 -2.44 -19.34 -15.88
C THR A 43 -1.24 -18.61 -16.46
N ALA A 44 -1.34 -18.15 -17.70
CA ALA A 44 -0.28 -17.35 -18.33
C ALA A 44 0.02 -16.06 -17.55
N VAL A 45 -1.02 -15.37 -17.06
CA VAL A 45 -0.83 -14.20 -16.21
C VAL A 45 -0.15 -14.56 -14.89
N ALA A 46 -0.58 -15.62 -14.21
CA ALA A 46 0.04 -16.06 -12.96
C ALA A 46 1.54 -16.41 -13.15
N GLU A 47 1.90 -17.06 -14.26
CA GLU A 47 3.29 -17.35 -14.60
C GLU A 47 4.11 -16.06 -14.78
N MET A 48 3.57 -15.06 -15.50
CA MET A 48 4.28 -13.79 -15.70
C MET A 48 4.43 -12.99 -14.42
N LEU A 49 3.39 -12.94 -13.57
CA LEU A 49 3.48 -12.28 -12.27
C LEU A 49 4.47 -13.01 -11.34
N ALA A 50 4.55 -14.33 -11.40
CA ALA A 50 5.60 -15.08 -10.69
C ALA A 50 7.01 -14.65 -11.13
N VAL A 51 7.24 -14.46 -12.44
CA VAL A 51 8.52 -13.90 -12.94
C VAL A 51 8.78 -12.51 -12.36
N GLY A 52 7.77 -11.63 -12.33
CA GLY A 52 7.87 -10.30 -11.72
C GLY A 52 8.23 -10.33 -10.23
N LEU A 53 7.63 -11.25 -9.47
CA LEU A 53 7.96 -11.47 -8.06
C LEU A 53 9.42 -11.93 -7.89
N THR A 54 9.95 -12.82 -8.75
CA THR A 54 11.36 -13.28 -8.64
C THR A 54 12.40 -12.20 -8.90
N VAL A 55 12.02 -11.12 -9.61
CA VAL A 55 12.92 -9.98 -9.84
C VAL A 55 12.67 -8.83 -8.85
N GLU A 56 11.80 -9.07 -7.87
CA GLU A 56 11.41 -8.15 -6.79
C GLU A 56 10.82 -6.83 -7.34
N ASP A 57 10.00 -6.90 -8.39
CA ASP A 57 9.27 -5.72 -8.90
C ASP A 57 7.95 -5.54 -8.13
N PRO A 58 7.74 -4.41 -7.41
CA PRO A 58 6.50 -4.15 -6.68
C PRO A 58 5.24 -4.24 -7.54
N LEU A 59 5.34 -3.90 -8.84
CA LEU A 59 4.22 -3.92 -9.77
C LEU A 59 3.60 -5.32 -9.91
N ALA A 60 4.39 -6.38 -9.73
CA ALA A 60 3.89 -7.75 -9.78
C ALA A 60 2.93 -8.04 -8.60
N ALA A 61 3.28 -7.61 -7.40
CA ALA A 61 2.43 -7.77 -6.22
C ALA A 61 1.19 -6.85 -6.28
N ASP A 62 1.36 -5.61 -6.75
CA ASP A 62 0.23 -4.71 -6.99
C ASP A 62 -0.75 -5.25 -8.04
N SER A 63 -0.24 -5.89 -9.09
CA SER A 63 -1.05 -6.55 -10.12
C SER A 63 -1.90 -7.67 -9.52
N ILE A 64 -1.33 -8.48 -8.62
CA ILE A 64 -2.06 -9.53 -7.90
C ILE A 64 -3.21 -8.92 -7.08
N ARG A 65 -2.92 -7.85 -6.33
CA ARG A 65 -3.93 -7.13 -5.55
C ARG A 65 -5.05 -6.59 -6.44
N ALA A 66 -4.69 -5.89 -7.53
CA ALA A 66 -5.67 -5.32 -8.46
C ALA A 66 -6.59 -6.39 -9.08
N LEU A 67 -6.06 -7.58 -9.37
CA LEU A 67 -6.84 -8.72 -9.84
C LEU A 67 -7.80 -9.24 -8.76
N ASN A 68 -7.34 -9.39 -7.53
CA ASN A 68 -8.19 -9.78 -6.40
C ASN A 68 -9.32 -8.76 -6.16
N ASP A 69 -9.00 -7.47 -6.17
CA ASP A 69 -9.96 -6.36 -6.04
C ASP A 69 -11.02 -6.40 -7.17
N SER A 70 -10.65 -6.95 -8.33
CA SER A 70 -11.53 -7.15 -9.49
C SER A 70 -12.27 -8.50 -9.49
N GLY A 71 -12.15 -9.29 -8.42
CA GLY A 71 -12.78 -10.60 -8.28
C GLY A 71 -12.11 -11.72 -9.08
N ILE A 72 -10.88 -11.53 -9.57
CA ILE A 72 -10.12 -12.53 -10.31
C ILE A 72 -9.08 -13.16 -9.37
N THR A 73 -9.26 -14.44 -9.06
CA THR A 73 -8.31 -15.20 -8.25
C THR A 73 -7.34 -15.95 -9.14
N LEU A 74 -6.04 -15.66 -8.98
CA LEU A 74 -4.98 -16.39 -9.66
C LEU A 74 -4.61 -17.68 -8.91
N PRO A 75 -4.27 -18.78 -9.62
CA PRO A 75 -3.84 -20.02 -8.99
C PRO A 75 -2.52 -19.82 -8.22
N LYS A 76 -2.44 -20.38 -7.02
CA LYS A 76 -1.24 -20.43 -6.15
C LYS A 76 -0.66 -19.06 -5.74
N VAL A 77 -1.43 -17.98 -5.91
CA VAL A 77 -0.91 -16.62 -5.74
C VAL A 77 -0.45 -16.30 -4.31
N GLU A 78 -1.16 -16.80 -3.30
CA GLU A 78 -0.78 -16.63 -1.90
C GLU A 78 0.56 -17.33 -1.59
N ALA A 79 0.75 -18.56 -2.09
CA ALA A 79 2.00 -19.30 -1.90
C ALA A 79 3.17 -18.56 -2.56
N LEU A 80 2.97 -18.07 -3.80
CA LEU A 80 3.99 -17.28 -4.50
C LEU A 80 4.37 -16.01 -3.75
N LEU A 81 3.39 -15.27 -3.23
CA LEU A 81 3.65 -14.07 -2.43
C LEU A 81 4.39 -14.39 -1.13
N ARG A 82 4.05 -15.48 -0.44
CA ARG A 82 4.72 -15.92 0.79
C ARG A 82 6.16 -16.36 0.54
N ASP A 83 6.43 -17.04 -0.57
CA ASP A 83 7.77 -17.52 -0.93
C ASP A 83 8.77 -16.37 -1.16
N VAL A 84 8.30 -15.20 -1.55
CA VAL A 84 9.15 -14.02 -1.80
C VAL A 84 9.27 -13.08 -0.60
N VAL A 85 8.64 -13.39 0.54
CA VAL A 85 8.88 -12.69 1.80
C VAL A 85 10.22 -13.18 2.38
N VAL A 86 11.32 -12.67 1.83
CA VAL A 86 12.68 -12.95 2.30
C VAL A 86 13.26 -11.75 3.06
N THR A 87 14.14 -12.00 4.02
CA THR A 87 14.88 -10.96 4.75
C THR A 87 16.34 -10.88 4.25
N PRO A 88 16.86 -9.69 3.88
CA PRO A 88 16.19 -8.40 3.73
C PRO A 88 15.70 -8.14 2.30
N ALA A 89 14.38 -8.01 2.13
CA ALA A 89 13.75 -7.51 0.90
C ALA A 89 13.80 -5.98 0.82
N ASP A 90 13.78 -5.45 -0.41
CA ASP A 90 13.54 -4.03 -0.66
C ASP A 90 12.21 -3.57 0.01
N PRO A 91 12.19 -2.47 0.78
CA PRO A 91 10.99 -2.06 1.50
C PRO A 91 9.78 -1.74 0.61
N ALA A 92 9.98 -1.24 -0.61
CA ALA A 92 8.86 -0.96 -1.51
C ALA A 92 8.26 -2.26 -2.06
N PHE A 93 9.11 -3.23 -2.41
CA PHE A 93 8.66 -4.57 -2.79
C PHE A 93 7.92 -5.26 -1.64
N LEU A 94 8.49 -5.23 -0.42
CA LEU A 94 7.87 -5.83 0.76
C LEU A 94 6.50 -5.18 1.08
N LEU A 95 6.37 -3.86 0.91
CA LEU A 95 5.11 -3.16 1.08
C LEU A 95 4.04 -3.68 0.12
N ALA A 96 4.37 -3.79 -1.18
CA ALA A 96 3.44 -4.29 -2.18
C ALA A 96 3.01 -5.74 -1.91
N VAL A 97 3.97 -6.60 -1.51
CA VAL A 97 3.69 -7.99 -1.11
C VAL A 97 2.79 -8.06 0.12
N ALA A 98 3.09 -7.29 1.17
CA ALA A 98 2.28 -7.23 2.39
C ALA A 98 0.84 -6.78 2.09
N HIS A 99 0.68 -5.77 1.22
CA HIS A 99 -0.63 -5.28 0.82
C HIS A 99 -1.43 -6.34 0.04
N ALA A 100 -0.79 -7.03 -0.91
CA ALA A 100 -1.43 -8.11 -1.66
C ALA A 100 -1.82 -9.31 -0.78
N LEU A 101 -0.94 -9.69 0.16
CA LEU A 101 -1.22 -10.75 1.13
C LEU A 101 -2.34 -10.37 2.09
N TYR A 102 -2.37 -9.12 2.57
CA TYR A 102 -3.46 -8.64 3.40
C TYR A 102 -4.81 -8.68 2.66
N ALA A 103 -4.86 -8.18 1.43
CA ALA A 103 -6.07 -8.21 0.61
C ALA A 103 -6.60 -9.64 0.39
N SER A 104 -5.69 -10.62 0.32
CA SER A 104 -6.05 -12.03 0.09
C SER A 104 -6.43 -12.79 1.37
N THR A 105 -5.81 -12.46 2.51
CA THR A 105 -5.87 -13.29 3.74
C THR A 105 -6.52 -12.59 4.93
N GLY A 106 -6.50 -11.25 4.96
CA GLY A 106 -6.91 -10.44 6.11
C GLY A 106 -6.00 -10.58 7.34
N GLU A 107 -4.81 -11.16 7.22
CA GLU A 107 -3.92 -11.42 8.36
C GLU A 107 -3.24 -10.14 8.89
N ASP A 108 -3.40 -9.87 10.19
CA ASP A 108 -2.87 -8.67 10.85
C ASP A 108 -1.33 -8.58 10.86
N VAL A 109 -0.60 -9.67 10.59
CA VAL A 109 0.86 -9.63 10.47
C VAL A 109 1.30 -8.63 9.39
N TRP A 110 0.54 -8.51 8.30
CA TRP A 110 0.84 -7.59 7.19
C TRP A 110 0.55 -6.13 7.54
N VAL A 111 -0.36 -5.88 8.49
CA VAL A 111 -0.55 -4.56 9.10
C VAL A 111 0.73 -4.16 9.85
N GLY A 112 1.25 -5.06 10.68
CA GLY A 112 2.49 -4.85 11.43
C GLY A 112 3.70 -4.59 10.52
N THR A 113 3.84 -5.36 9.44
CA THR A 113 4.88 -5.13 8.42
C THR A 113 4.76 -3.74 7.79
N THR A 114 3.56 -3.33 7.41
CA THR A 114 3.31 -2.01 6.79
C THR A 114 3.62 -0.87 7.77
N ILE A 115 3.24 -1.00 9.05
CA ILE A 115 3.60 -0.05 10.11
C ILE A 115 5.12 0.04 10.28
N GLY A 116 5.84 -1.08 10.25
CA GLY A 116 7.30 -1.10 10.33
C GLY A 116 7.96 -0.36 9.16
N ILE A 117 7.43 -0.54 7.95
CA ILE A 117 7.90 0.18 6.74
C ILE A 117 7.64 1.68 6.87
N LEU A 118 6.44 2.08 7.30
CA LEU A 118 6.11 3.48 7.55
C LEU A 118 7.08 4.12 8.55
N ALA A 119 7.50 3.39 9.59
CA ALA A 119 8.36 3.93 10.64
C ALA A 119 9.85 4.02 10.23
N ALA A 120 10.32 3.13 9.35
CA ALA A 120 11.76 2.91 9.19
C ALA A 120 12.27 2.83 7.74
N ALA A 121 11.41 2.88 6.72
CA ALA A 121 11.89 2.81 5.34
C ALA A 121 12.82 4.02 5.04
N PRO A 122 13.99 3.77 4.43
CA PRO A 122 15.00 4.80 4.24
C PRO A 122 14.53 5.90 3.27
N PHE A 123 13.80 5.52 2.23
CA PHE A 123 13.25 6.44 1.25
C PHE A 123 11.86 6.92 1.68
N TRP A 124 11.67 8.23 1.65
CA TRP A 124 10.43 8.88 2.07
C TRP A 124 9.24 8.47 1.21
N SER A 125 9.45 8.18 -0.07
CA SER A 125 8.37 7.74 -0.97
C SER A 125 7.79 6.41 -0.51
N THR A 126 8.62 5.49 -0.02
CA THR A 126 8.15 4.21 0.53
C THR A 126 7.38 4.40 1.84
N ARG A 127 7.81 5.33 2.71
CA ARG A 127 7.04 5.68 3.92
C ARG A 127 5.70 6.31 3.56
N MET A 128 5.69 7.20 2.58
CA MET A 128 4.48 7.82 2.03
C MET A 128 3.52 6.76 1.48
N ASP A 129 4.01 5.82 0.69
CA ASP A 129 3.20 4.72 0.14
C ASP A 129 2.67 3.82 1.25
N ALA A 130 3.45 3.55 2.30
CA ALA A 130 2.98 2.82 3.47
C ALA A 130 1.86 3.56 4.21
N ALA A 131 1.98 4.89 4.38
CA ALA A 131 0.93 5.71 4.98
C ALA A 131 -0.38 5.67 4.16
N ARG A 132 -0.29 5.66 2.83
CA ARG A 132 -1.46 5.50 1.94
C ARG A 132 -2.05 4.09 2.03
N ALA A 133 -1.20 3.07 1.99
CA ALA A 133 -1.61 1.67 2.01
C ALA A 133 -2.45 1.35 3.26
N LEU A 134 -2.10 1.92 4.42
CA LEU A 134 -2.83 1.75 5.68
C LEU A 134 -4.33 2.10 5.61
N ALA A 135 -4.78 2.89 4.62
CA ALA A 135 -6.21 3.15 4.38
C ALA A 135 -7.01 1.89 3.99
N HIS A 136 -6.33 0.90 3.41
CA HIS A 136 -6.94 -0.36 2.94
C HIS A 136 -6.90 -1.47 3.98
N PHE A 137 -6.24 -1.25 5.11
CA PHE A 137 -6.20 -2.20 6.21
C PHE A 137 -7.36 -1.96 7.17
N ARG A 138 -7.72 -3.00 7.93
CA ARG A 138 -8.67 -2.87 9.04
C ARG A 138 -8.19 -1.76 9.99
N PRO A 139 -9.05 -0.78 10.31
CA PRO A 139 -8.66 0.28 11.22
C PRO A 139 -8.50 -0.31 12.63
N THR A 140 -7.33 -0.12 13.21
CA THR A 140 -7.01 -0.51 14.58
C THR A 140 -6.32 0.64 15.30
N THR A 141 -6.26 0.58 16.62
CA THR A 141 -5.51 1.57 17.41
C THR A 141 -4.03 1.61 17.00
N ALA A 142 -3.44 0.47 16.61
CA ALA A 142 -2.07 0.42 16.12
C ALA A 142 -1.88 1.19 14.81
N VAL A 143 -2.81 1.04 13.85
CA VAL A 143 -2.82 1.80 12.59
C VAL A 143 -2.95 3.29 12.85
N VAL A 144 -3.90 3.69 13.70
CA VAL A 144 -4.13 5.09 14.05
C VAL A 144 -2.89 5.70 14.71
N SER A 145 -2.30 5.02 15.69
CA SER A 145 -1.08 5.49 16.37
C SER A 145 0.12 5.60 15.42
N ALA A 146 0.28 4.64 14.50
CA ALA A 146 1.36 4.68 13.52
C ALA A 146 1.23 5.87 12.56
N LEU A 147 0.02 6.13 12.05
CA LEU A 147 -0.24 7.28 11.18
C LEU A 147 -0.07 8.61 11.93
N ALA A 148 -0.52 8.69 13.18
CA ALA A 148 -0.35 9.88 14.01
C ALA A 148 1.14 10.18 14.25
N ALA A 149 1.96 9.15 14.51
CA ALA A 149 3.41 9.31 14.60
C ALA A 149 4.02 9.79 13.27
N ALA A 150 3.55 9.26 12.13
CA ALA A 150 4.02 9.67 10.80
C ALA A 150 3.64 11.12 10.42
N MET A 151 2.67 11.75 11.09
CA MET A 151 2.42 13.18 10.96
C MET A 151 3.57 14.05 11.53
N SER A 152 4.54 13.46 12.22
CA SER A 152 5.78 14.11 12.64
C SER A 152 6.99 13.73 11.76
N ASP A 153 6.78 13.03 10.63
CA ASP A 153 7.86 12.66 9.73
C ASP A 153 8.58 13.92 9.19
N PRO A 154 9.92 13.90 9.02
CA PRO A 154 10.64 15.03 8.44
C PRO A 154 10.12 15.43 7.05
N GLU A 155 9.55 14.49 6.31
CA GLU A 155 9.16 14.68 4.92
C GLU A 155 7.69 15.06 4.81
N TYR A 156 7.42 16.21 4.21
CA TYR A 156 6.07 16.77 4.09
C TYR A 156 5.07 15.81 3.46
N LEU A 157 5.47 15.11 2.39
CA LEU A 157 4.58 14.17 1.69
C LEU A 157 4.17 13.00 2.58
N VAL A 158 5.06 12.54 3.48
CA VAL A 158 4.70 11.50 4.45
C VAL A 158 3.68 12.05 5.45
N ARG A 159 3.91 13.25 6.01
CA ARG A 159 2.95 13.90 6.93
C ARG A 159 1.58 14.09 6.29
N TYR A 160 1.56 14.62 5.07
CA TYR A 160 0.35 14.88 4.30
C TYR A 160 -0.46 13.61 4.03
N HIS A 161 0.20 12.53 3.58
CA HIS A 161 -0.50 11.28 3.32
C HIS A 161 -0.94 10.56 4.60
N ALA A 162 -0.16 10.62 5.69
CA ALA A 162 -0.57 10.09 6.98
C ALA A 162 -1.82 10.78 7.53
N ALA A 163 -1.86 12.12 7.44
CA ALA A 163 -3.02 12.91 7.84
C ALA A 163 -4.24 12.58 6.99
N ASN A 164 -4.11 12.52 5.66
CA ASN A 164 -5.21 12.17 4.77
C ASN A 164 -5.78 10.77 5.04
N THR A 165 -4.92 9.80 5.34
CA THR A 165 -5.36 8.46 5.74
C THR A 165 -6.13 8.53 7.07
N LEU A 166 -5.62 9.24 8.08
CA LEU A 166 -6.34 9.42 9.35
C LEU A 166 -7.70 10.10 9.17
N ILE A 167 -7.78 11.12 8.30
CA ILE A 167 -9.04 11.79 7.96
C ILE A 167 -10.02 10.80 7.33
N ALA A 168 -9.55 9.96 6.40
CA ALA A 168 -10.39 8.94 5.77
C ALA A 168 -10.90 7.91 6.80
N LEU A 169 -10.08 7.54 7.78
CA LEU A 169 -10.47 6.63 8.86
C LEU A 169 -11.45 7.27 9.86
N ALA A 170 -11.28 8.56 10.15
CA ALA A 170 -12.15 9.31 11.05
C ALA A 170 -13.53 9.59 10.43
N PHE A 171 -13.59 9.80 9.11
CA PHE A 171 -14.78 10.24 8.39
C PHE A 171 -15.06 9.35 7.16
N PRO A 172 -15.43 8.07 7.37
CA PRO A 172 -15.64 7.12 6.27
C PRO A 172 -16.82 7.48 5.36
N SER A 173 -17.81 8.25 5.85
CA SER A 173 -18.93 8.75 5.05
C SER A 173 -18.57 9.93 4.14
N GLY A 174 -17.37 10.52 4.31
CA GLY A 174 -16.93 11.68 3.53
C GLY A 174 -17.36 13.04 4.09
N ASP A 175 -18.15 13.09 5.16
CA ASP A 175 -18.49 14.33 5.88
C ASP A 175 -17.30 14.83 6.69
N ARG A 176 -16.32 15.41 5.98
CA ARG A 176 -15.07 15.90 6.54
C ARG A 176 -15.26 17.31 7.10
N PRO A 177 -14.84 17.59 8.34
CA PRO A 177 -14.73 18.95 8.81
C PRO A 177 -13.65 19.70 8.01
N GLU A 178 -13.74 21.03 7.96
CA GLU A 178 -12.61 21.84 7.52
C GLU A 178 -11.43 21.60 8.47
N PHE A 179 -10.36 21.04 7.94
CA PHE A 179 -9.12 20.89 8.70
C PHE A 179 -8.31 22.18 8.68
N PRO A 180 -7.50 22.45 9.72
CA PRO A 180 -6.65 23.63 9.76
C PRO A 180 -5.79 23.72 8.50
N SER A 181 -5.72 24.92 7.90
CA SER A 181 -4.92 25.21 6.70
C SER A 181 -3.43 24.85 6.86
N GLY A 182 -2.95 24.66 8.09
CA GLY A 182 -1.60 24.17 8.40
C GLY A 182 -1.29 22.79 7.82
N LEU A 183 -2.29 21.93 7.60
CA LEU A 183 -2.13 20.60 6.98
C LEU A 183 -1.93 20.64 5.46
N GLN A 184 -1.83 21.83 4.87
CA GLN A 184 -1.57 22.03 3.43
C GLN A 184 -0.25 22.77 3.19
N SER A 185 0.56 22.94 4.22
CA SER A 185 1.80 23.70 4.17
C SER A 185 3.00 22.82 4.52
N ASP A 186 4.14 23.10 3.90
CA ASP A 186 5.45 22.55 4.29
C ASP A 186 5.96 23.17 5.61
N ALA A 187 5.03 23.54 6.50
CA ALA A 187 5.37 23.89 7.86
C ALA A 187 5.97 22.67 8.57
N GLY A 188 6.88 22.93 9.50
CA GLY A 188 7.58 21.90 10.25
C GLY A 188 6.62 20.96 11.00
N PRO A 189 7.10 19.76 11.38
CA PRO A 189 6.29 18.71 12.01
C PRO A 189 5.55 19.17 13.27
N GLU A 190 6.05 20.20 13.97
CA GLU A 190 5.42 20.80 15.14
C GLU A 190 4.00 21.32 14.89
N VAL A 191 3.70 21.80 13.68
CA VAL A 191 2.36 22.30 13.31
C VAL A 191 1.36 21.15 13.12
N TRP A 192 1.85 19.93 12.91
CA TRP A 192 1.04 18.75 12.64
C TRP A 192 0.67 17.97 13.89
N VAL A 193 1.35 18.20 15.03
CA VAL A 193 1.14 17.46 16.28
C VAL A 193 -0.28 17.65 16.82
N ASP A 194 -0.75 18.90 16.93
CA ASP A 194 -2.09 19.20 17.45
C ASP A 194 -3.19 18.55 16.58
N ALA A 195 -2.98 18.52 15.26
CA ALA A 195 -3.89 17.86 14.33
C ALA A 195 -3.85 16.34 14.45
N ALA A 196 -2.67 15.75 14.69
CA ALA A 196 -2.49 14.32 14.90
C ALA A 196 -3.23 13.87 16.17
N ASP A 197 -3.14 14.62 17.26
CA ASP A 197 -3.83 14.34 18.51
C ASP A 197 -5.36 14.41 18.35
N ALA A 198 -5.86 15.46 17.67
CA ALA A 198 -7.29 15.61 17.39
C ALA A 198 -7.83 14.44 16.55
N LEU A 199 -7.15 14.10 15.44
CA LEU A 199 -7.53 12.99 14.56
C LEU A 199 -7.47 11.64 15.28
N THR A 200 -6.44 11.42 16.10
CA THR A 200 -6.30 10.20 16.90
C THR A 200 -7.47 10.00 17.83
N SER A 201 -7.87 11.07 18.55
CA SER A 201 -9.01 11.02 19.48
C SER A 201 -10.30 10.61 18.77
N ILE A 202 -10.59 11.23 17.61
CA ILE A 202 -11.78 10.94 16.80
C ILE A 202 -11.76 9.48 16.31
N CYS A 203 -10.66 9.03 15.71
CA CYS A 203 -10.51 7.66 15.24
C CYS A 203 -10.69 6.63 16.36
N VAL A 204 -10.08 6.86 17.53
CA VAL A 204 -10.19 5.95 18.68
C VAL A 204 -11.62 5.91 19.21
N GLN A 205 -12.33 7.03 19.21
CA GLN A 205 -13.74 7.05 19.61
C GLN A 205 -14.61 6.25 18.63
N ALA A 206 -14.47 6.48 17.32
CA ALA A 206 -15.20 5.74 16.29
C ALA A 206 -14.97 4.22 16.38
N LEU A 207 -13.72 3.80 16.62
CA LEU A 207 -13.36 2.40 16.81
C LEU A 207 -14.02 1.77 18.07
N ARG A 208 -14.24 2.55 19.13
CA ARG A 208 -14.93 2.07 20.34
C ARG A 208 -16.43 1.96 20.14
N GLU A 209 -17.03 2.86 19.37
CA GLU A 209 -18.46 2.86 19.03
C GLU A 209 -18.80 1.63 18.19
N HIS A 210 -18.06 1.36 17.11
CA HIS A 210 -18.27 0.16 16.29
C HIS A 210 -18.15 -1.17 17.04
N ARG A 211 -17.27 -1.26 18.04
CA ARG A 211 -17.12 -2.48 18.86
C ARG A 211 -18.27 -2.72 19.84
N ARG A 212 -19.08 -1.70 20.14
CA ARG A 212 -20.25 -1.83 21.03
C ARG A 212 -21.50 -2.30 20.28
N ASP A 213 -21.54 -2.10 18.97
CA ASP A 213 -22.68 -2.42 18.11
C ASP A 213 -22.54 -3.74 17.32
N SER A 214 -21.41 -4.47 17.49
CA SER A 214 -21.10 -5.76 16.86
C SER A 214 -21.16 -6.91 17.86
#